data_AF-A0A7G2TJH9-F1
#
_entry.id   AF-A0A7G2TJH9-F1
#
_cell.length_a   1.000
_cell.length_b   1.000
_cell.length_c   1.000
_cell.angle_alpha   90.00
_cell.angle_beta   90.00
_cell.angle_gamma   90.00
#
_symmetry.space_group_name_H-M   'P 1'
#
loop_
_entity.id
_entity.type
_entity.pdbx_description
1 polymer ?
#
loop_
_entity_poly.entity_id
_entity_poly.type
_entity_poly.pdbx_seq_one_letter_code
_entity_poly.pdbx_strand_id
1 'polypeptide(L)'
;MASEIPLRNIWILFLYAADLVQLRGRFERDVERARDLPDLVGRLMVNVVEDRLRRNLSRGYRAQTAVLPRVRGRIDMLATEAGQLMERGQIACRFEEHVMDTPRNRLVRAALERLAARVLTPETACRCRSLAADFSRAGVSARRPSRAELAIDQMGRNEGADRMMVALAGMVFDGTIPTEKHGTALQPGDETTEHLIRRLFERAVGNALRIALEPEGWTIAQGRRIAWPVGGKTEGLPSILPGMQTDIELSHIKTSRRVVIDTKFTRILTASNYCGEILRSGYLYQMYAYLRTQESMEHPSSLTSEGILLHPQVGGSVDETMILQGHPISFRTIDLTASSTEFVEQLHRAATNQAHALN
;
A
#
# COMPACT_ATOMS: atom_id res chain seq x y z
N MET A 1 18.68 -9.10 5.84
CA MET A 1 17.33 -8.77 6.35
C MET A 1 16.24 -9.13 5.35
N ALA A 2 16.10 -8.46 4.20
CA ALA A 2 15.07 -8.82 3.22
C ALA A 2 15.22 -10.26 2.67
N SER A 3 16.45 -10.73 2.47
CA SER A 3 16.79 -12.09 2.03
C SER A 3 16.54 -13.19 3.07
N GLU A 4 16.32 -12.83 4.34
CA GLU A 4 16.06 -13.78 5.43
C GLU A 4 14.56 -14.04 5.62
N ILE A 5 13.69 -13.25 4.99
CA ILE A 5 12.24 -13.38 5.11
C ILE A 5 11.72 -14.33 4.02
N PRO A 6 10.99 -15.40 4.39
CA PRO A 6 10.37 -16.29 3.42
C PRO A 6 9.42 -15.53 2.46
N LEU A 7 9.43 -15.88 1.17
CA LEU A 7 8.53 -15.27 0.16
C LEU A 7 7.05 -15.38 0.56
N ARG A 8 6.66 -16.47 1.24
CA ARG A 8 5.31 -16.66 1.78
C ARG A 8 4.91 -15.57 2.78
N ASN A 9 5.85 -15.08 3.57
CA ASN A 9 5.61 -14.05 4.57
C ASN A 9 5.56 -12.66 3.91
N ILE A 10 6.39 -12.42 2.88
CA ILE A 10 6.26 -11.22 2.04
C ILE A 10 4.89 -11.19 1.35
N TRP A 11 4.40 -12.33 0.86
CA TRP A 11 3.05 -12.47 0.31
C TRP A 11 1.96 -12.12 1.33
N ILE A 12 2.09 -12.61 2.57
CA ILE A 12 1.15 -12.27 3.66
C ILE A 12 1.18 -10.77 3.95
N LEU A 13 2.36 -10.15 4.05
CA LEU A 13 2.49 -8.69 4.22
C LEU A 13 1.79 -7.94 3.08
N PHE A 14 2.00 -8.37 1.84
CA PHE A 14 1.30 -7.79 0.69
C PHE A 14 -0.23 -7.91 0.81
N LEU A 15 -0.74 -9.08 1.19
CA LEU A 15 -2.17 -9.29 1.36
C LEU A 15 -2.77 -8.36 2.43
N TYR A 16 -2.07 -8.16 3.56
CA TYR A 16 -2.50 -7.19 4.56
C TYR A 16 -2.40 -5.76 4.03
N ALA A 17 -1.28 -5.37 3.40
CA ALA A 17 -1.09 -4.02 2.88
C ALA A 17 -2.11 -3.62 1.80
N ALA A 18 -2.52 -4.58 0.97
CA ALA A 18 -3.54 -4.41 -0.06
C ALA A 18 -4.99 -4.57 0.45
N ASP A 19 -5.16 -4.99 1.71
CA ASP A 19 -6.45 -5.32 2.33
C ASP A 19 -7.21 -6.40 1.52
N LEU A 20 -6.48 -7.50 1.27
CA LEU A 20 -6.89 -8.68 0.51
C LEU A 20 -6.69 -9.99 1.29
N VAL A 21 -6.52 -9.92 2.62
CA VAL A 21 -6.21 -11.08 3.49
C VAL A 21 -7.17 -12.26 3.34
N GLN A 22 -8.43 -11.99 2.95
CA GLN A 22 -9.45 -13.02 2.66
C GLN A 22 -9.01 -14.01 1.57
N LEU A 23 -8.04 -13.63 0.72
CA LEU A 23 -7.54 -14.44 -0.39
C LEU A 23 -6.30 -15.28 -0.04
N ARG A 24 -5.88 -15.32 1.23
CA ARG A 24 -4.65 -16.01 1.68
C ARG A 24 -4.53 -17.45 1.19
N GLY A 25 -5.61 -18.23 1.23
CA GLY A 25 -5.61 -19.65 0.84
C GLY A 25 -5.70 -19.93 -0.66
N ARG A 26 -5.90 -18.90 -1.51
CA ARG A 26 -6.15 -19.11 -2.94
C ARG A 26 -4.87 -19.42 -3.75
N PHE A 27 -3.71 -19.00 -3.25
CA PHE A 27 -2.46 -19.00 -4.01
C PHE A 27 -1.29 -19.72 -3.32
N GLU A 28 -1.55 -20.55 -2.31
CA GLU A 28 -0.51 -21.23 -1.53
C GLU A 28 0.49 -22.00 -2.42
N ARG A 29 -0.01 -22.72 -3.43
CA ARG A 29 0.85 -23.47 -4.38
C ARG A 29 1.77 -22.58 -5.21
N ASP A 30 1.29 -21.40 -5.62
CA ASP A 30 2.11 -20.45 -6.40
C ASP A 30 3.19 -19.81 -5.53
N VAL A 31 2.84 -19.55 -4.27
CA VAL A 31 3.73 -18.99 -3.25
C VAL A 31 4.87 -19.94 -2.90
N GLU A 32 4.57 -21.22 -2.71
CA GLU A 32 5.58 -22.24 -2.41
C GLU A 32 6.54 -22.53 -3.56
N ARG A 33 6.05 -22.43 -4.80
CA ARG A 33 6.85 -22.72 -6.01
C ARG A 33 7.66 -21.52 -6.51
N ALA A 34 7.39 -20.32 -6.00
CA ALA A 34 8.06 -19.12 -6.45
C ALA A 34 9.54 -19.14 -6.04
N ARG A 35 10.41 -18.80 -6.99
CA ARG A 35 11.86 -18.76 -6.75
C ARG A 35 12.31 -17.46 -6.10
N ASP A 36 11.72 -16.36 -6.54
CA ASP A 36 12.01 -15.00 -6.08
C ASP A 36 10.73 -14.15 -6.11
N LEU A 37 10.84 -12.90 -5.66
CA LEU A 37 9.71 -11.98 -5.59
C LEU A 37 9.13 -11.64 -6.99
N PRO A 38 9.93 -11.34 -8.03
CA PRO A 38 9.41 -11.18 -9.39
C PRO A 38 8.63 -12.39 -9.92
N ASP A 39 9.14 -13.62 -9.72
CA ASP A 39 8.46 -14.85 -10.13
C ASP A 39 7.15 -15.06 -9.37
N LEU A 40 7.13 -14.80 -8.06
CA LEU A 40 5.91 -14.82 -7.25
C LEU A 40 4.86 -13.88 -7.81
N VAL A 41 5.20 -12.60 -7.98
CA VAL A 41 4.28 -11.58 -8.49
C VAL A 41 3.82 -11.94 -9.91
N GLY A 42 4.73 -12.46 -10.75
CA GLY A 42 4.42 -12.93 -12.09
C GLY A 42 3.38 -14.06 -12.11
N ARG A 43 3.58 -15.11 -11.31
CA ARG A 43 2.65 -16.24 -11.20
C ARG A 43 1.27 -15.81 -10.73
N LEU A 44 1.23 -14.99 -9.69
CA LEU A 44 -0.02 -14.44 -9.14
C LEU A 44 -0.75 -13.57 -10.16
N MET A 45 -0.02 -12.67 -10.84
CA MET A 45 -0.57 -11.79 -11.85
C MET A 45 -1.18 -12.59 -13.00
N VAL A 46 -0.48 -13.61 -13.50
CA VAL A 46 -0.96 -14.49 -14.55
C VAL A 46 -2.27 -15.19 -14.14
N ASN A 47 -2.30 -15.81 -12.95
CA ASN A 47 -3.48 -16.54 -12.49
C ASN A 47 -4.69 -15.63 -12.27
N VAL A 48 -4.46 -14.43 -11.71
CA VAL A 48 -5.53 -13.45 -11.49
C VAL A 48 -6.04 -12.89 -12.82
N VAL A 49 -5.16 -12.50 -13.73
CA VAL A 49 -5.54 -11.91 -15.02
C VAL A 49 -6.26 -12.93 -15.90
N GLU A 50 -5.81 -14.19 -15.95
CA GLU A 50 -6.50 -15.25 -16.69
C GLU A 50 -7.92 -15.49 -16.17
N ASP A 51 -8.12 -15.51 -14.85
CA ASP A 51 -9.46 -15.65 -14.27
C ASP A 51 -10.34 -14.45 -14.63
N ARG A 52 -9.79 -13.23 -14.66
CA ARG A 52 -10.53 -12.03 -15.07
C ARG A 52 -10.87 -12.00 -16.55
N LEU A 53 -9.95 -12.40 -17.43
CA LEU A 53 -10.23 -12.53 -18.86
C LEU A 53 -11.34 -13.56 -19.13
N ARG A 54 -11.38 -14.68 -18.38
CA ARG A 54 -12.46 -15.68 -18.47
C ARG A 54 -13.81 -15.18 -17.93
N ARG A 55 -13.81 -14.37 -16.86
CA ARG A 55 -15.02 -13.90 -16.16
C ARG A 55 -15.47 -12.48 -16.56
N ASN A 56 -15.01 -12.00 -17.71
CA ASN A 56 -15.09 -10.62 -18.20
C ASN A 56 -14.23 -9.61 -17.43
N LEU A 57 -13.29 -9.00 -18.15
CA LEU A 57 -12.50 -7.86 -17.70
C LEU A 57 -13.41 -6.62 -17.61
N SER A 58 -13.24 -5.82 -16.56
CA SER A 58 -14.09 -4.64 -16.37
C SER A 58 -13.89 -3.62 -17.48
N ARG A 59 -15.01 -3.02 -17.88
CA ARG A 59 -15.10 -2.03 -18.95
C ARG A 59 -15.30 -0.66 -18.34
N GLY A 60 -14.59 0.33 -18.87
CA GLY A 60 -14.84 1.72 -18.55
C GLY A 60 -15.91 2.31 -19.47
N TYR A 61 -16.32 3.52 -19.12
CA TYR A 61 -17.24 4.32 -19.90
C TYR A 61 -16.50 5.56 -20.37
N ARG A 62 -16.55 5.83 -21.67
CA ARG A 62 -16.04 7.06 -22.26
C ARG A 62 -17.20 7.85 -22.82
N ALA A 63 -17.40 9.06 -22.31
CA ALA A 63 -18.35 9.98 -22.88
C ALA A 63 -17.93 10.33 -24.31
N GLN A 64 -18.85 10.15 -25.25
CA GLN A 64 -18.68 10.44 -26.66
C GLN A 64 -19.81 11.32 -27.14
N THR A 65 -19.48 12.28 -27.99
CA THR A 65 -20.46 13.08 -28.73
C THR A 65 -20.29 12.79 -30.21
N ALA A 66 -21.37 12.42 -30.89
CA ALA A 66 -21.35 12.13 -32.32
C ALA A 66 -22.67 12.54 -32.98
N VAL A 67 -22.58 12.98 -34.24
CA VAL A 67 -23.74 13.21 -35.10
C VAL A 67 -24.10 11.91 -35.79
N LEU A 68 -25.31 11.40 -35.55
CA LEU A 68 -25.74 10.08 -36.01
C LEU A 68 -27.10 10.17 -36.72
N PRO A 69 -27.40 9.27 -37.68
CA PRO A 69 -28.72 9.19 -38.31
C PRO A 69 -29.79 8.55 -37.41
N ARG A 70 -29.47 8.29 -36.13
CA ARG A 70 -30.35 7.68 -35.14
C ARG A 70 -30.04 8.22 -33.75
N VAL A 71 -31.03 8.21 -32.87
CA VAL A 71 -30.84 8.59 -31.47
C VAL A 71 -30.02 7.53 -30.74
N ARG A 72 -28.94 7.94 -30.08
CA ARG A 72 -28.13 7.10 -29.18
C ARG A 72 -27.81 7.88 -27.91
N GLY A 73 -28.27 7.40 -26.75
CA GLY A 73 -28.09 8.13 -25.48
C GLY A 73 -28.91 9.41 -25.41
N ARG A 74 -28.31 10.51 -24.96
CA ARG A 74 -28.99 11.81 -24.79
C ARG A 74 -28.81 12.68 -26.03
N ILE A 75 -29.87 13.34 -26.47
CA ILE A 75 -29.83 14.27 -27.59
C ILE A 75 -29.24 15.60 -27.11
N ASP A 76 -28.28 16.13 -27.86
CA ASP A 76 -27.81 17.50 -27.72
C ASP A 76 -28.68 18.40 -28.61
N MET A 77 -29.78 18.89 -28.03
CA MET A 77 -30.76 19.69 -28.75
C MET A 77 -30.13 20.96 -29.34
N LEU A 78 -29.26 21.64 -28.59
CA LEU A 78 -28.61 22.86 -29.03
C LEU A 78 -27.70 22.62 -30.25
N ALA A 79 -26.85 21.59 -30.19
CA ALA A 79 -25.98 21.25 -31.31
C ALA A 79 -26.77 20.73 -32.54
N THR A 80 -27.90 20.06 -32.30
CA THR A 80 -28.78 19.54 -33.36
C THR A 80 -29.48 20.66 -34.11
N GLU A 81 -30.07 21.62 -33.40
CA GLU A 81 -30.78 22.76 -33.98
C GLU A 81 -29.82 23.75 -34.65
N ALA A 82 -28.72 24.12 -33.97
CA ALA A 82 -27.74 25.05 -34.52
C ALA A 82 -27.08 24.55 -35.83
N GLY A 83 -26.95 23.23 -35.97
CA GLY A 83 -26.42 22.58 -37.17
C GLY A 83 -27.46 22.21 -38.23
N GLN A 84 -28.76 22.47 -37.99
CA GLN A 84 -29.88 22.02 -38.83
C GLN A 84 -29.80 20.51 -39.17
N LEU A 85 -29.35 19.70 -38.20
CA LEU A 85 -29.01 18.31 -38.47
C LEU A 85 -30.24 17.46 -38.82
N MET A 86 -31.42 17.83 -38.30
CA MET A 86 -32.69 17.14 -38.56
C MET A 86 -33.10 17.18 -40.03
N GLU A 87 -32.82 18.28 -40.75
CA GLU A 87 -33.10 18.40 -42.20
C GLU A 87 -32.26 17.41 -43.03
N ARG A 88 -31.10 16.99 -42.48
CA ARG A 88 -30.20 16.01 -43.07
C ARG A 88 -30.46 14.59 -42.54
N GLY A 89 -31.50 14.40 -41.73
CA GLY A 89 -31.82 13.12 -41.08
C GLY A 89 -30.80 12.71 -40.01
N GLN A 90 -30.13 13.67 -39.36
CA GLN A 90 -29.08 13.45 -38.37
C GLN A 90 -29.38 14.14 -37.04
N ILE A 91 -28.81 13.64 -35.95
CA ILE A 91 -29.01 14.15 -34.58
C ILE A 91 -27.67 14.13 -33.84
N ALA A 92 -27.32 15.24 -33.17
CA ALA A 92 -26.17 15.27 -32.28
C ALA A 92 -26.50 14.54 -30.98
N CYS A 93 -25.75 13.49 -30.69
CA CYS A 93 -25.98 12.58 -29.58
C CYS A 93 -24.79 12.57 -28.63
N ARG A 94 -25.05 12.61 -27.32
CA ARG A 94 -24.09 12.37 -26.24
C ARG A 94 -24.41 11.03 -25.58
N PHE A 95 -23.47 10.09 -25.64
CA PHE A 95 -23.65 8.76 -25.06
C PHE A 95 -22.34 8.26 -24.46
N GLU A 96 -22.44 7.19 -23.67
CA GLU A 96 -21.29 6.51 -23.13
C GLU A 96 -20.99 5.27 -23.98
N GLU A 97 -19.75 5.16 -24.42
CA GLU A 97 -19.24 3.97 -25.09
C GLU A 97 -18.43 3.12 -24.11
N HIS A 98 -18.65 1.80 -24.14
CA HIS A 98 -17.87 0.87 -23.36
C HIS A 98 -16.47 0.73 -23.98
N VAL A 99 -15.44 1.00 -23.19
CA VAL A 99 -14.05 0.91 -23.63
C VAL A 99 -13.28 -0.01 -22.69
N MET A 100 -12.48 -0.91 -23.27
CA MET A 100 -11.55 -1.73 -22.49
C MET A 100 -10.33 -0.93 -22.01
N ASP A 101 -10.01 0.17 -22.69
CA ASP A 101 -8.87 1.05 -22.41
C ASP A 101 -9.09 1.92 -21.16
N THR A 102 -9.18 1.28 -19.99
CA THR A 102 -9.28 1.94 -18.69
C THR A 102 -7.90 2.18 -18.08
N PRO A 103 -7.73 3.17 -17.19
CA PRO A 103 -6.49 3.33 -16.41
C PRO A 103 -6.05 2.03 -15.73
N ARG A 104 -6.97 1.29 -15.10
CA ARG A 104 -6.70 -0.03 -14.52
C ARG A 104 -6.15 -1.04 -15.53
N ASN A 105 -6.82 -1.22 -16.66
CA ASN A 105 -6.40 -2.21 -17.66
C ASN A 105 -5.05 -1.84 -18.28
N ARG A 106 -4.78 -0.55 -18.49
CA ARG A 106 -3.47 -0.05 -18.94
C ARG A 106 -2.37 -0.30 -17.90
N LEU A 107 -2.67 -0.12 -16.61
CA LEU A 107 -1.72 -0.43 -15.53
C LEU A 107 -1.35 -1.92 -15.55
N VAL A 108 -2.35 -2.78 -15.67
CA VAL A 108 -2.20 -4.24 -15.71
C VAL A 108 -1.40 -4.69 -16.92
N ARG A 109 -1.74 -4.18 -18.12
CA ARG A 109 -0.97 -4.45 -19.34
C ARG A 109 0.50 -4.04 -19.17
N ALA A 110 0.75 -2.82 -18.69
CA ALA A 110 2.11 -2.33 -18.50
C ALA A 110 2.88 -3.15 -17.44
N ALA A 111 2.21 -3.64 -16.40
CA ALA A 111 2.80 -4.51 -15.40
C ALA A 111 3.17 -5.89 -15.97
N LEU A 112 2.30 -6.48 -16.79
CA LEU A 112 2.57 -7.76 -17.49
C LEU A 112 3.77 -7.64 -18.43
N GLU A 113 3.85 -6.56 -19.22
CA GLU A 113 4.99 -6.28 -20.11
C GLU A 113 6.29 -6.13 -19.32
N ARG A 114 6.25 -5.45 -18.16
CA ARG A 114 7.42 -5.30 -17.28
C ARG A 114 7.86 -6.62 -16.64
N LEU A 115 6.91 -7.42 -16.16
CA LEU A 115 7.18 -8.74 -15.57
C LEU A 115 7.78 -9.69 -16.61
N ALA A 116 7.24 -9.68 -17.84
CA ALA A 116 7.73 -10.51 -18.94
C ALA A 116 9.23 -10.32 -19.25
N ALA A 117 9.79 -9.13 -18.98
CA ALA A 117 11.20 -8.82 -19.19
C ALA A 117 12.11 -9.18 -18.01
N ARG A 118 11.54 -9.50 -16.84
CA ARG A 118 12.28 -9.56 -15.56
C ARG A 118 12.13 -10.87 -14.81
N VAL A 119 11.04 -11.61 -15.06
CA VAL A 119 10.84 -12.93 -14.48
C VAL A 119 11.82 -13.92 -15.11
N LEU A 120 12.62 -14.57 -14.27
CA LEU A 120 13.62 -15.56 -14.69
C LEU A 120 12.99 -16.90 -15.14
N THR A 121 11.71 -17.14 -14.80
CA THR A 121 11.01 -18.37 -15.17
C THR A 121 10.44 -18.24 -16.59
N PRO A 122 10.91 -19.04 -17.57
CA PRO A 122 10.50 -18.89 -18.97
C PRO A 122 8.99 -19.06 -19.17
N GLU A 123 8.38 -20.00 -18.45
CA GLU A 123 6.93 -20.26 -18.50
C GLU A 123 6.12 -19.04 -18.04
N THR A 124 6.41 -18.51 -16.85
CA THR A 124 5.75 -17.32 -16.30
C THR A 124 5.96 -16.11 -17.22
N ALA A 125 7.18 -15.89 -17.71
CA ALA A 125 7.49 -14.78 -18.62
C ALA A 125 6.73 -14.90 -19.96
N CYS A 126 6.62 -16.11 -20.51
CA CYS A 126 5.84 -16.39 -21.72
C CYS A 126 4.35 -16.08 -21.51
N ARG A 127 3.76 -16.56 -20.41
CA ARG A 127 2.35 -16.29 -20.07
C ARG A 127 2.10 -14.80 -19.87
N CYS A 128 2.99 -14.07 -19.20
CA CYS A 128 2.91 -12.61 -19.09
C CYS A 128 2.87 -11.91 -20.47
N ARG A 129 3.73 -12.32 -21.42
CA ARG A 129 3.72 -11.77 -22.80
C ARG A 129 2.42 -12.08 -23.53
N SER A 130 1.92 -13.30 -23.42
CA SER A 130 0.66 -13.70 -24.05
C SER A 130 -0.50 -12.85 -23.53
N LEU A 131 -0.62 -12.69 -22.21
CA LEU A 131 -1.68 -11.89 -21.60
C LEU A 131 -1.56 -10.41 -21.96
N ALA A 132 -0.35 -9.85 -22.02
CA ALA A 132 -0.14 -8.48 -22.49
C ALA A 132 -0.61 -8.30 -23.95
N ALA A 133 -0.32 -9.29 -24.81
CA ALA A 133 -0.80 -9.30 -26.20
C ALA A 133 -2.32 -9.41 -26.30
N ASP A 134 -2.96 -10.19 -25.42
CA ASP A 134 -4.43 -10.28 -25.35
C ASP A 134 -5.07 -8.94 -24.95
N PHE A 135 -4.49 -8.22 -23.98
CA PHE A 135 -4.91 -6.85 -23.64
C PHE A 135 -4.76 -5.89 -24.82
N SER A 136 -3.65 -6.01 -25.58
CA SER A 136 -3.46 -5.22 -26.80
C SER A 136 -4.51 -5.53 -27.86
N ARG A 137 -4.87 -6.80 -28.03
CA ARG A 137 -5.91 -7.25 -28.97
C ARG A 137 -7.30 -6.76 -28.57
N ALA A 138 -7.54 -6.61 -27.26
CA ALA A 138 -8.75 -6.03 -26.69
C ALA A 138 -8.80 -4.48 -26.76
N GLY A 139 -7.80 -3.84 -27.37
CA GLY A 139 -7.76 -2.39 -27.57
C GLY A 139 -7.25 -1.58 -26.37
N VAL A 140 -6.63 -2.22 -25.37
CA VAL A 140 -6.01 -1.52 -24.23
C VAL A 140 -4.66 -0.93 -24.67
N SER A 141 -4.40 0.34 -24.38
CA SER A 141 -3.15 1.01 -24.72
C SER A 141 -1.96 0.53 -23.87
N ALA A 142 -0.74 0.54 -24.43
CA ALA A 142 0.51 0.31 -23.70
C ALA A 142 0.91 1.49 -22.79
N ARG A 143 0.24 2.65 -22.91
CA ARG A 143 0.57 3.84 -22.11
C ARG A 143 0.26 3.59 -20.64
N ARG A 144 1.30 3.61 -19.80
CA ARG A 144 1.12 3.58 -18.34
C ARG A 144 0.27 4.78 -17.88
N PRO A 145 -0.76 4.55 -17.05
CA PRO A 145 -1.57 5.64 -16.52
C PRO A 145 -0.79 6.49 -15.51
N SER A 146 -1.15 7.76 -15.42
CA SER A 146 -0.62 8.63 -14.37
C SER A 146 -1.29 8.32 -13.01
N ARG A 147 -0.67 8.76 -11.91
CA ARG A 147 -1.29 8.63 -10.57
C ARG A 147 -2.64 9.36 -10.49
N ALA A 148 -2.77 10.50 -11.16
CA ALA A 148 -4.02 11.24 -11.22
C ALA A 148 -5.11 10.46 -11.99
N GLU A 149 -4.75 9.84 -13.12
CA GLU A 149 -5.69 9.00 -13.89
C GLU A 149 -6.18 7.80 -13.06
N LEU A 150 -5.30 7.16 -12.28
CA LEU A 150 -5.68 6.07 -11.38
C LEU A 150 -6.55 6.52 -10.19
N ALA A 151 -6.34 7.74 -9.69
CA ALA A 151 -7.13 8.29 -8.59
C ALA A 151 -8.57 8.64 -9.02
N ILE A 152 -8.76 9.04 -10.29
CA ILE A 152 -10.07 9.32 -10.88
C ILE A 152 -10.85 8.02 -11.14
N ASP A 153 -10.15 6.96 -11.55
CA ASP A 153 -10.73 5.63 -11.81
C ASP A 153 -11.02 4.88 -10.50
N GLN A 154 -11.96 5.43 -9.71
CA GLN A 154 -12.39 4.79 -8.47
C GLN A 154 -13.13 3.49 -8.78
N MET A 155 -12.66 2.40 -8.15
CA MET A 155 -13.30 1.09 -8.31
C MET A 155 -14.69 1.10 -7.68
N GLY A 156 -15.71 0.83 -8.49
CA GLY A 156 -17.07 0.63 -8.00
C GLY A 156 -17.17 -0.66 -7.17
N ARG A 157 -18.24 -0.80 -6.37
CA ARG A 157 -18.51 -2.02 -5.56
C ARG A 157 -18.51 -3.31 -6.41
N ASN A 158 -18.96 -3.22 -7.66
CA ASN A 158 -19.02 -4.36 -8.60
C ASN A 158 -17.66 -4.69 -9.25
N GLU A 159 -16.63 -3.90 -8.99
CA GLU A 159 -15.31 -4.03 -9.61
C GLU A 159 -14.27 -4.53 -8.60
N GLY A 160 -14.71 -4.96 -7.41
CA GLY A 160 -13.84 -5.54 -6.38
C GLY A 160 -13.05 -6.77 -6.87
N ALA A 161 -13.54 -7.44 -7.92
CA ALA A 161 -12.83 -8.54 -8.57
C ALA A 161 -11.53 -8.11 -9.27
N ASP A 162 -11.40 -6.84 -9.70
CA ASP A 162 -10.15 -6.32 -10.27
C ASP A 162 -9.18 -5.82 -9.21
N ARG A 163 -9.63 -5.63 -7.96
CA ARG A 163 -8.83 -5.04 -6.88
C ARG A 163 -7.50 -5.78 -6.72
N MET A 164 -7.52 -7.11 -6.77
CA MET A 164 -6.32 -7.92 -6.69
C MET A 164 -5.38 -7.72 -7.88
N MET A 165 -5.94 -7.73 -9.09
CA MET A 165 -5.19 -7.52 -10.33
C MET A 165 -4.49 -6.16 -10.34
N VAL A 166 -5.20 -5.11 -9.91
CA VAL A 166 -4.70 -3.73 -9.82
C VAL A 166 -3.68 -3.60 -8.69
N ALA A 167 -3.89 -4.22 -7.53
CA ALA A 167 -2.95 -4.20 -6.41
C ALA A 167 -1.62 -4.86 -6.80
N LEU A 168 -1.67 -6.03 -7.45
CA LEU A 168 -0.47 -6.71 -7.98
C LEU A 168 0.24 -5.85 -9.03
N ALA A 169 -0.51 -5.24 -9.96
CA ALA A 169 0.05 -4.32 -10.94
C ALA A 169 0.71 -3.09 -10.29
N GLY A 170 0.13 -2.55 -9.22
CA GLY A 170 0.73 -1.48 -8.43
C GLY A 170 2.06 -1.90 -7.81
N MET A 171 2.11 -3.09 -7.21
CA MET A 171 3.31 -3.68 -6.62
C MET A 171 4.48 -3.73 -7.63
N VAL A 172 4.18 -4.14 -8.88
CA VAL A 172 5.14 -4.19 -10.00
C VAL A 172 5.88 -2.86 -10.22
N PHE A 173 5.22 -1.74 -9.94
CA PHE A 173 5.76 -0.40 -10.13
C PHE A 173 6.20 0.32 -8.86
N ASP A 174 5.78 -0.14 -7.68
CA ASP A 174 6.07 0.50 -6.39
C ASP A 174 7.41 0.07 -5.77
N GLY A 175 8.15 -0.82 -6.41
CA GLY A 175 9.53 -1.15 -6.03
C GLY A 175 9.95 -2.61 -6.23
N THR A 176 9.10 -3.50 -6.75
CA THR A 176 9.47 -4.93 -6.93
C THR A 176 10.47 -5.19 -8.04
N ILE A 177 10.59 -4.28 -9.01
CA ILE A 177 11.42 -4.46 -10.19
C ILE A 177 12.22 -3.18 -10.37
N PRO A 178 13.56 -3.20 -10.32
CA PRO A 178 14.37 -2.02 -10.60
C PRO A 178 14.06 -1.49 -11.99
N THR A 179 13.89 -0.17 -12.12
CA THR A 179 13.78 0.48 -13.43
C THR A 179 15.18 0.87 -13.85
N GLU A 180 15.75 0.20 -14.86
CA GLU A 180 16.92 0.75 -15.54
C GLU A 180 16.48 2.02 -16.27
N LYS A 181 16.72 3.18 -15.66
CA LYS A 181 16.80 4.42 -16.42
C LYS A 181 18.14 4.40 -17.17
N HIS A 182 18.09 4.59 -18.48
CA HIS A 182 19.28 4.89 -19.27
C HIS A 182 20.03 6.08 -18.64
N GLY A 183 21.32 5.86 -18.35
CA GLY A 183 22.24 6.89 -17.88
C GLY A 183 22.88 6.55 -16.53
N THR A 184 24.05 5.91 -16.61
CA THR A 184 25.11 5.88 -15.57
C THR A 184 24.80 5.17 -14.24
N ALA A 185 25.27 3.91 -14.19
CA ALA A 185 25.77 3.16 -13.03
C ALA A 185 25.16 3.46 -11.65
N LEU A 186 24.06 2.79 -11.35
CA LEU A 186 23.78 2.22 -10.03
C LEU A 186 23.26 0.80 -10.29
N GLN A 187 23.88 -0.22 -9.69
CA GLN A 187 23.26 -1.55 -9.60
C GLN A 187 22.20 -1.50 -8.49
N PRO A 188 20.88 -1.55 -8.77
CA PRO A 188 19.88 -1.28 -7.74
C PRO A 188 18.88 -2.45 -7.62
N GLY A 189 19.34 -3.64 -7.22
CA GLY A 189 18.47 -4.80 -6.99
C GLY A 189 17.90 -4.88 -5.56
N ASP A 190 18.72 -4.55 -4.57
CA ASP A 190 18.40 -4.80 -3.16
C ASP A 190 17.76 -3.60 -2.46
N GLU A 191 18.24 -2.37 -2.73
CA GLU A 191 17.70 -1.15 -2.12
C GLU A 191 16.23 -0.91 -2.50
N THR A 192 15.85 -1.21 -3.74
CA THR A 192 14.45 -1.06 -4.22
C THR A 192 13.52 -2.09 -3.58
N THR A 193 13.99 -3.33 -3.43
CA THR A 193 13.26 -4.41 -2.78
C THR A 193 13.08 -4.16 -1.28
N GLU A 194 14.11 -3.70 -0.59
CA GLU A 194 14.04 -3.37 0.83
C GLU A 194 13.09 -2.19 1.09
N HIS A 195 13.12 -1.14 0.26
CA HIS A 195 12.18 -0.03 0.36
C HIS A 195 10.72 -0.46 0.15
N LEU A 196 10.48 -1.38 -0.79
CA LEU A 196 9.15 -1.96 -0.99
C LEU A 196 8.72 -2.74 0.27
N ILE A 197 9.54 -3.67 0.74
CA ILE A 197 9.19 -4.51 1.89
C ILE A 197 8.95 -3.64 3.12
N ARG A 198 9.72 -2.56 3.32
CA ARG A 198 9.46 -1.58 4.37
C ARG A 198 8.07 -0.96 4.28
N ARG A 199 7.66 -0.50 3.09
CA ARG A 199 6.31 0.05 2.89
C ARG A 199 5.21 -0.99 3.05
N LEU A 200 5.46 -2.22 2.59
CA LEU A 200 4.54 -3.33 2.79
C LEU A 200 4.40 -3.63 4.27
N PHE A 201 5.50 -3.66 5.03
CA PHE A 201 5.51 -3.91 6.46
C PHE A 201 4.69 -2.85 7.21
N GLU A 202 5.00 -1.56 7.03
CA GLU A 202 4.27 -0.45 7.66
C GLU A 202 2.75 -0.56 7.41
N ARG A 203 2.35 -0.69 6.15
CA ARG A 203 0.94 -0.76 5.76
C ARG A 203 0.27 -2.08 6.16
N ALA A 204 1.02 -3.18 6.16
CA ALA A 204 0.53 -4.49 6.61
C ALA A 204 0.26 -4.48 8.11
N VAL A 205 1.17 -3.93 8.92
CA VAL A 205 1.01 -3.78 10.37
C VAL A 205 -0.22 -2.94 10.66
N GLY A 206 -0.37 -1.78 10.01
CA GLY A 206 -1.53 -0.92 10.19
C GLY A 206 -2.86 -1.62 9.87
N ASN A 207 -2.92 -2.34 8.74
CA ASN A 207 -4.14 -3.05 8.33
C ASN A 207 -4.42 -4.30 9.17
N ALA A 208 -3.38 -5.03 9.59
CA ALA A 208 -3.53 -6.18 10.47
C ALA A 208 -4.06 -5.76 11.84
N LEU A 209 -3.50 -4.69 12.43
CA LEU A 209 -4.00 -4.11 13.69
C LEU A 209 -5.43 -3.62 13.55
N ARG A 210 -5.75 -2.96 12.42
CA ARG A 210 -7.11 -2.53 12.13
C ARG A 210 -8.09 -3.71 12.17
N ILE A 211 -7.81 -4.77 11.42
CA ILE A 211 -8.67 -5.96 11.35
C ILE A 211 -8.80 -6.65 12.71
N ALA A 212 -7.71 -6.72 13.49
CA ALA A 212 -7.70 -7.41 14.77
C ALA A 212 -8.36 -6.61 15.90
N LEU A 213 -8.19 -5.27 15.93
CA LEU A 213 -8.55 -4.44 17.09
C LEU A 213 -9.83 -3.61 16.89
N GLU A 214 -10.29 -3.34 15.65
CA GLU A 214 -11.58 -2.67 15.42
C GLU A 214 -12.76 -3.38 16.13
N PRO A 215 -12.88 -4.73 16.09
CA PRO A 215 -13.95 -5.44 16.80
C PRO A 215 -13.93 -5.24 18.33
N GLU A 216 -12.77 -4.92 18.89
CA GLU A 216 -12.59 -4.66 20.32
C GLU A 216 -12.90 -3.21 20.72
N GLY A 217 -13.16 -2.33 19.74
CA GLY A 217 -13.49 -0.92 19.95
C GLY A 217 -12.32 0.05 19.79
N TRP A 218 -11.22 -0.39 19.18
CA TRP A 218 -10.11 0.48 18.82
C TRP A 218 -10.38 1.21 17.49
N THR A 219 -9.94 2.46 17.41
CA THR A 219 -9.88 3.24 16.18
C THR A 219 -8.43 3.37 15.74
N ILE A 220 -8.15 3.03 14.47
CA ILE A 220 -6.81 3.02 13.89
C ILE A 220 -6.72 4.12 12.83
N ALA A 221 -5.75 5.01 12.97
CA ALA A 221 -5.38 5.98 11.93
C ALA A 221 -3.97 5.63 11.41
N GLN A 222 -3.77 5.69 10.10
CA GLN A 222 -2.47 5.45 9.47
C GLN A 222 -1.98 6.71 8.76
N GLY A 223 -0.70 7.01 8.87
CA GLY A 223 -0.06 8.13 8.16
C GLY A 223 -0.62 9.49 8.57
N ARG A 224 -1.05 9.68 9.83
CA ARG A 224 -1.66 10.94 10.25
C ARG A 224 -0.61 12.04 10.31
N ARG A 225 -0.91 13.17 9.66
CA ARG A 225 -0.07 14.37 9.78
C ARG A 225 -0.43 15.12 11.05
N ILE A 226 0.61 15.45 11.82
CA ILE A 226 0.49 16.24 13.04
C ILE A 226 1.11 17.62 12.76
N ALA A 227 0.39 18.67 13.11
CA ALA A 227 0.90 20.02 13.01
C ALA A 227 1.82 20.32 14.19
N TRP A 228 2.91 21.03 13.93
CA TRP A 228 3.79 21.49 14.99
C TRP A 228 3.06 22.53 15.87
N PRO A 229 3.22 22.46 17.21
CA PRO A 229 2.52 23.34 18.14
C PRO A 229 3.31 24.66 18.23
N VAL A 230 3.25 25.45 17.15
CA VAL A 230 4.03 26.69 17.02
C VAL A 230 3.24 27.85 17.62
N GLY A 231 3.68 28.36 18.77
CA GLY A 231 3.05 29.53 19.43
C GLY A 231 3.31 30.87 18.72
N GLY A 232 4.33 30.95 17.86
CA GLY A 232 4.65 32.12 17.04
C GLY A 232 5.61 31.76 15.91
N LYS A 233 5.46 32.39 14.74
CA LYS A 233 6.24 32.08 13.52
C LYS A 233 6.63 33.32 12.73
N THR A 234 7.80 33.29 12.12
CA THR A 234 8.20 34.25 11.08
C THR A 234 7.56 33.87 9.74
N GLU A 235 7.43 34.83 8.81
CA GLU A 235 6.72 34.63 7.54
C GLU A 235 7.32 33.51 6.66
N GLY A 236 8.65 33.33 6.70
CA GLY A 236 9.34 32.30 5.91
C GLY A 236 9.31 30.90 6.52
N LEU A 237 8.88 30.74 7.78
CA LEU A 237 8.95 29.44 8.46
C LEU A 237 8.02 28.36 7.85
N PRO A 238 6.76 28.64 7.48
CA PRO A 238 5.84 27.61 6.97
C PRO A 238 6.34 26.85 5.73
N SER A 239 7.20 27.45 4.90
CA SER A 239 7.70 26.82 3.67
C SER A 239 8.88 25.87 3.90
N ILE A 240 9.57 25.99 5.05
CA ILE A 240 10.78 25.20 5.37
C ILE A 240 10.56 24.22 6.52
N LEU A 241 9.42 24.30 7.21
CA LEU A 241 9.16 23.49 8.39
C LEU A 241 8.85 22.04 7.99
N PRO A 242 9.55 21.03 8.54
CA PRO A 242 9.36 19.65 8.14
C PRO A 242 7.97 19.16 8.53
N GLY A 243 7.35 18.35 7.67
CA GLY A 243 6.11 17.68 8.05
C GLY A 243 6.34 16.65 9.16
N MET A 244 5.40 16.53 10.09
CA MET A 244 5.40 15.46 11.09
C MET A 244 4.28 14.48 10.76
N GLN A 245 4.61 13.19 10.63
CA GLN A 245 3.67 12.16 10.23
C GLN A 245 3.95 10.87 11.02
N THR A 246 2.95 10.42 11.77
CA THR A 246 3.00 9.14 12.48
C THR A 246 2.64 8.01 11.53
N ASP A 247 3.27 6.85 11.70
CA ASP A 247 2.96 5.67 10.88
C ASP A 247 1.55 5.15 11.24
N ILE A 248 1.31 4.85 12.52
CA ILE A 248 0.05 4.29 13.01
C ILE A 248 -0.30 4.91 14.36
N GLU A 249 -1.56 5.30 14.54
CA GLU A 249 -2.12 5.74 15.81
C GLU A 249 -3.31 4.85 16.17
N LEU A 250 -3.28 4.30 17.38
CA LEU A 250 -4.39 3.56 17.97
C LEU A 250 -5.04 4.42 19.04
N SER A 251 -6.36 4.44 19.07
CA SER A 251 -7.12 5.08 20.13
C SER A 251 -8.25 4.17 20.61
N HIS A 252 -8.39 4.03 21.92
CA HIS A 252 -9.46 3.26 22.53
C HIS A 252 -10.30 4.17 23.41
N ILE A 253 -11.52 4.48 22.95
CA ILE A 253 -12.38 5.50 23.56
C ILE A 253 -12.77 5.09 24.99
N LYS A 254 -13.10 3.82 25.22
CA LYS A 254 -13.59 3.35 26.52
C LYS A 254 -12.56 3.45 27.64
N THR A 255 -11.28 3.22 27.32
CA THR A 255 -10.18 3.29 28.30
C THR A 255 -9.37 4.58 28.18
N SER A 256 -9.78 5.51 27.31
CA SER A 256 -9.03 6.72 26.99
C SER A 256 -7.54 6.46 26.70
N ARG A 257 -7.23 5.35 26.01
CA ARG A 257 -5.84 4.99 25.66
C ARG A 257 -5.49 5.51 24.27
N ARG A 258 -4.24 5.98 24.12
CA ARG A 258 -3.65 6.39 22.85
C ARG A 258 -2.28 5.77 22.70
N VAL A 259 -2.04 5.13 21.57
CA VAL A 259 -0.77 4.47 21.26
C VAL A 259 -0.28 4.96 19.90
N VAL A 260 0.93 5.46 19.84
CA VAL A 260 1.62 5.81 18.59
C VAL A 260 2.58 4.66 18.28
N ILE A 261 2.39 4.02 17.14
CA ILE A 261 3.27 2.94 16.67
C ILE A 261 4.05 3.48 15.47
N ASP A 262 5.36 3.36 15.54
CA ASP A 262 6.28 3.70 14.45
C ASP A 262 7.02 2.41 14.05
N THR A 263 6.98 2.10 12.76
CA THR A 263 7.48 0.83 12.22
C THR A 263 8.82 1.04 11.53
N LYS A 264 9.82 0.24 11.90
CA LYS A 264 11.17 0.36 11.35
C LYS A 264 11.63 -0.99 10.81
N PHE A 265 11.79 -1.08 9.49
CA PHE A 265 12.30 -2.27 8.83
C PHE A 265 13.83 -2.35 8.91
N THR A 266 14.37 -2.37 10.13
CA THR A 266 15.81 -2.52 10.41
C THR A 266 16.02 -3.31 11.70
N ARG A 267 17.23 -3.85 11.91
CA ARG A 267 17.63 -4.38 13.22
C ARG A 267 17.39 -3.31 14.30
N ILE A 268 16.82 -3.74 15.42
CA ILE A 268 16.47 -2.85 16.54
C ILE A 268 17.72 -2.40 17.32
N LEU A 269 18.69 -3.31 17.48
CA LEU A 269 19.99 -3.06 18.09
C LEU A 269 21.04 -2.78 17.02
N THR A 270 21.94 -1.85 17.35
CA THR A 270 23.13 -1.51 16.57
C THR A 270 24.37 -1.55 17.43
N ALA A 271 25.53 -1.83 16.83
CA ALA A 271 26.80 -1.67 17.52
C ALA A 271 27.19 -0.19 17.60
N SER A 272 27.78 0.21 18.71
CA SER A 272 28.43 1.50 18.90
C SER A 272 29.90 1.29 19.26
N ASN A 273 30.70 2.36 19.19
CA ASN A 273 32.13 2.30 19.51
C ASN A 273 32.43 1.80 20.95
N TYR A 274 31.44 1.86 21.86
CA TYR A 274 31.59 1.56 23.29
C TYR A 274 30.69 0.42 23.79
N CYS A 275 29.67 0.03 23.02
CA CYS A 275 28.71 -1.00 23.41
C CYS A 275 28.27 -1.80 22.18
N GLY A 276 28.31 -3.14 22.28
CA GLY A 276 27.99 -4.04 21.18
C GLY A 276 26.52 -4.00 20.75
N GLU A 277 25.62 -3.57 21.63
CA GLU A 277 24.17 -3.54 21.38
C GLU A 277 23.54 -2.29 22.00
N ILE A 278 23.14 -1.32 21.17
CA ILE A 278 22.43 -0.11 21.59
C ILE A 278 21.25 0.19 20.66
N LEU A 279 20.17 0.71 21.23
CA LEU A 279 19.04 1.26 20.49
C LEU A 279 19.47 2.47 19.65
N ARG A 280 18.89 2.60 18.46
CA ARG A 280 19.12 3.78 17.61
C ARG A 280 18.45 5.01 18.21
N SER A 281 19.26 5.94 18.72
CA SER A 281 18.79 7.18 19.36
C SER A 281 17.85 8.00 18.48
N GLY A 282 18.07 8.03 17.16
CA GLY A 282 17.21 8.76 16.23
C GLY A 282 15.74 8.32 16.26
N TYR A 283 15.46 7.02 16.47
CA TYR A 283 14.08 6.52 16.55
C TYR A 283 13.42 6.89 17.88
N LEU A 284 14.20 6.88 18.96
CA LEU A 284 13.73 7.35 20.26
C LEU A 284 13.39 8.84 20.22
N TYR A 285 14.25 9.68 19.63
CA TYR A 285 13.99 11.11 19.50
C TYR A 285 12.76 11.41 18.64
N GLN A 286 12.57 10.66 17.55
CA GLN A 286 11.39 10.76 16.71
C GLN A 286 10.11 10.40 17.48
N MET A 287 10.10 9.26 18.17
CA MET A 287 8.97 8.85 18.99
C MET A 287 8.66 9.87 20.09
N TYR A 288 9.68 10.35 20.79
CA TYR A 288 9.53 11.39 21.80
C TYR A 288 8.89 12.67 21.22
N ALA A 289 9.35 13.13 20.05
CA ALA A 289 8.76 14.28 19.38
C ALA A 289 7.27 14.07 19.04
N TYR A 290 6.89 12.87 18.60
CA TYR A 290 5.48 12.54 18.33
C TYR A 290 4.62 12.62 19.60
N LEU A 291 5.07 12.00 20.69
CA LEU A 291 4.31 11.94 21.95
C LEU A 291 4.16 13.32 22.58
N ARG A 292 5.22 14.12 22.62
CA ARG A 292 5.19 15.48 23.20
C ARG A 292 4.35 16.45 22.37
N THR A 293 4.39 16.32 21.04
CA THR A 293 3.67 17.25 20.16
C THR A 293 2.15 17.06 20.20
N GLN A 294 1.66 15.86 20.52
CA GLN A 294 0.23 15.60 20.63
C GLN A 294 -0.37 15.96 22.01
N GLU A 295 0.46 16.37 22.97
CA GLU A 295 0.01 16.77 24.31
C GLU A 295 -0.99 17.94 24.23
N SER A 296 -2.14 17.75 24.85
CA SER A 296 -3.16 18.78 25.00
C SER A 296 -3.91 18.59 26.31
N MET A 297 -4.07 19.69 27.06
CA MET A 297 -4.87 19.72 28.30
C MET A 297 -6.36 19.43 28.02
N GLU A 298 -6.84 19.72 26.81
CA GLU A 298 -8.22 19.39 26.38
C GLU A 298 -8.41 17.88 26.17
N HIS A 299 -7.32 17.13 26.05
CA HIS A 299 -7.31 15.69 25.87
C HIS A 299 -6.32 15.04 26.85
N PRO A 300 -6.67 14.87 28.13
CA PRO A 300 -5.75 14.35 29.15
C PRO A 300 -5.07 13.03 28.79
N SER A 301 -5.74 12.15 28.04
CA SER A 301 -5.18 10.91 27.50
C SER A 301 -3.93 11.09 26.62
N SER A 302 -3.72 12.28 26.07
CA SER A 302 -2.54 12.62 25.27
C SER A 302 -1.29 12.83 26.12
N LEU A 303 -1.44 13.22 27.39
CA LEU A 303 -0.33 13.44 28.34
C LEU A 303 0.31 12.14 28.82
N THR A 304 -0.38 11.02 28.61
CA THR A 304 0.08 9.67 28.98
C THR A 304 0.02 8.72 27.78
N SER A 305 0.13 9.25 26.57
CA SER A 305 0.13 8.43 25.36
C SER A 305 1.33 7.48 25.33
N GLU A 306 1.11 6.26 24.85
CA GLU A 306 2.13 5.22 24.74
C GLU A 306 2.80 5.31 23.37
N GLY A 307 4.11 5.09 23.31
CA GLY A 307 4.89 4.97 22.08
C GLY A 307 5.38 3.54 21.89
N ILE A 308 5.29 3.00 20.68
CA ILE A 308 5.82 1.67 20.35
C ILE A 308 6.69 1.77 19.10
N LEU A 309 7.96 1.41 19.25
CA LEU A 309 8.88 1.23 18.13
C LEU A 309 8.88 -0.25 17.74
N LEU A 310 8.33 -0.54 16.56
CA LEU A 310 8.09 -1.90 16.10
C LEU A 310 9.04 -2.29 14.99
N HIS A 311 9.82 -3.34 15.23
CA HIS A 311 10.86 -3.82 14.34
C HIS A 311 10.59 -5.27 13.90
N PRO A 312 11.06 -5.72 12.72
CA PRO A 312 11.14 -7.13 12.43
C PRO A 312 12.22 -7.79 13.32
N GLN A 313 11.96 -9.00 13.79
CA GLN A 313 12.91 -9.80 14.56
C GLN A 313 14.07 -10.23 13.66
N VAL A 314 15.28 -9.82 14.02
CA VAL A 314 16.52 -10.22 13.34
C VAL A 314 17.59 -10.42 14.42
N GLY A 315 17.95 -11.67 14.68
CA GLY A 315 18.97 -12.04 15.67
C GLY A 315 18.49 -12.14 17.13
N GLY A 316 17.22 -11.85 17.44
CA GLY A 316 16.63 -12.02 18.78
C GLY A 316 15.34 -11.24 18.99
N SER A 317 14.52 -11.64 19.97
CA SER A 317 13.27 -10.96 20.35
C SER A 317 13.51 -9.89 21.42
N VAL A 318 12.96 -8.70 21.24
CA VAL A 318 12.99 -7.60 22.22
C VAL A 318 11.55 -7.20 22.56
N ASP A 319 11.26 -7.05 23.85
CA ASP A 319 10.00 -6.49 24.38
C ASP A 319 10.34 -5.70 25.65
N GLU A 320 10.98 -4.55 25.46
CA GLU A 320 11.47 -3.71 26.55
C GLU A 320 10.69 -2.41 26.61
N THR A 321 10.51 -1.84 27.80
CA THR A 321 9.77 -0.59 27.97
C THR A 321 10.47 0.36 28.93
N MET A 322 10.45 1.65 28.60
CA MET A 322 10.85 2.73 29.48
C MET A 322 9.71 3.71 29.71
N ILE A 323 9.73 4.45 30.81
CA ILE A 323 8.81 5.57 31.04
C ILE A 323 9.62 6.86 30.91
N LEU A 324 9.26 7.68 29.92
CA LEU A 324 9.91 8.96 29.65
C LEU A 324 8.90 10.09 29.86
N GLN A 325 9.06 10.84 30.96
CA GLN A 325 8.20 11.98 31.31
C GLN A 325 6.69 11.64 31.34
N GLY A 326 6.34 10.48 31.87
CA GLY A 326 4.95 10.02 31.95
C GLY A 326 4.46 9.25 30.72
N HIS A 327 5.25 9.20 29.64
CA HIS A 327 4.94 8.40 28.46
C HIS A 327 5.67 7.06 28.47
N PRO A 328 4.95 5.93 28.45
CA PRO A 328 5.56 4.62 28.21
C PRO A 328 6.05 4.53 26.76
N ILE A 329 7.31 4.16 26.56
CA ILE A 329 7.92 3.92 25.25
C ILE A 329 8.43 2.48 25.21
N SER A 330 7.78 1.64 24.42
CA SER A 330 8.12 0.23 24.24
C SER A 330 8.91 -0.01 22.95
N PHE A 331 9.85 -0.94 23.01
CA PHE A 331 10.69 -1.41 21.92
C PHE A 331 10.36 -2.87 21.69
N ARG A 332 9.68 -3.16 20.58
CA ARG A 332 9.12 -4.49 20.30
C ARG A 332 9.60 -5.03 18.97
N THR A 333 9.87 -6.33 18.92
CA THR A 333 10.16 -7.04 17.67
C THR A 333 9.06 -8.03 17.31
N ILE A 334 8.81 -8.22 16.02
CA ILE A 334 7.87 -9.22 15.49
C ILE A 334 8.60 -10.19 14.57
N ASP A 335 8.39 -11.48 14.78
CA ASP A 335 8.91 -12.52 13.91
C ASP A 335 8.15 -12.58 12.57
N LEU A 336 8.81 -12.09 11.52
CA LEU A 336 8.31 -12.13 10.15
C LEU A 336 8.59 -13.47 9.46
N THR A 337 9.12 -14.48 10.14
CA THR A 337 9.30 -15.84 9.63
C THR A 337 8.23 -16.81 10.13
N ALA A 338 7.52 -16.43 11.21
CA ALA A 338 6.43 -17.16 11.84
C ALA A 338 5.23 -17.37 10.90
N SER A 339 4.26 -18.16 11.32
CA SER A 339 3.01 -18.37 10.59
C SER A 339 2.17 -17.08 10.51
N SER A 340 1.23 -17.03 9.56
CA SER A 340 0.34 -15.86 9.41
C SER A 340 -0.54 -15.59 10.64
N THR A 341 -0.90 -16.64 11.39
CA THR A 341 -1.69 -16.55 12.62
C THR A 341 -0.84 -16.00 13.75
N GLU A 342 0.36 -16.54 13.94
CA GLU A 342 1.30 -16.04 14.95
C GLU A 342 1.71 -14.59 14.69
N PHE A 343 1.84 -14.16 13.43
CA PHE A 343 2.10 -12.77 13.08
C PHE A 343 1.01 -11.83 13.63
N VAL A 344 -0.27 -12.21 13.49
CA VAL A 344 -1.40 -11.41 13.98
C VAL A 344 -1.47 -11.43 15.50
N GLU A 345 -1.24 -12.59 16.13
CA GLU A 345 -1.23 -12.71 17.59
C GLU A 345 -0.09 -11.90 18.22
N GLN A 346 1.11 -11.94 17.63
CA GLN A 346 2.24 -11.12 18.04
C GLN A 346 1.92 -9.63 17.91
N LEU A 347 1.30 -9.20 16.81
CA LEU A 347 0.88 -7.81 16.62
C LEU A 347 -0.15 -7.36 17.63
N HIS A 348 -1.17 -8.18 17.86
CA HIS A 348 -2.22 -7.90 18.83
C HIS A 348 -1.62 -7.73 20.23
N ARG A 349 -0.81 -8.69 20.67
CA ARG A 349 -0.08 -8.64 21.95
C ARG A 349 0.83 -7.40 22.01
N ALA A 350 1.59 -7.14 20.95
CA ALA A 350 2.50 -6.00 20.87
C ALA A 350 1.79 -4.64 20.82
N ALA A 351 0.50 -4.57 20.52
CA ALA A 351 -0.27 -3.32 20.56
C ALA A 351 -1.05 -3.14 21.87
N THR A 352 -1.48 -4.24 22.49
CA THR A 352 -2.42 -4.20 23.62
C THR A 352 -1.75 -4.35 24.98
N ASN A 353 -0.65 -5.12 25.07
CA ASN A 353 0.10 -5.31 26.30
C ASN A 353 0.57 -3.97 26.84
N GLN A 354 -0.04 -3.56 27.95
CA GLN A 354 0.39 -2.39 28.68
C GLN A 354 1.83 -2.59 29.14
N ALA A 355 2.59 -1.50 29.07
CA ALA A 355 3.72 -1.33 29.95
C ALA A 355 3.20 -1.49 31.38
N HIS A 356 3.32 -2.66 31.98
CA HIS A 356 3.06 -2.79 33.40
C HIS A 356 3.90 -1.75 34.10
N ALA A 357 3.27 -1.00 35.00
CA ALA A 357 3.95 -0.01 35.82
C ALA A 357 5.23 -0.68 36.35
N LEU A 358 6.37 -0.21 35.84
CA LEU A 358 7.66 -0.51 36.43
C LEU A 358 7.57 0.09 37.83
N ASN A 359 7.23 -0.76 38.80
CA ASN A 359 7.21 -0.40 40.21
C ASN A 359 8.61 -0.07 40.69
#